data_AF-A0A653ZHS4-F1
#
_entry.id   AF-A0A653ZHS4-F1
#
_cell.length_a   1.000
_cell.length_b   1.000
_cell.length_c   1.000
_cell.angle_alpha   90.00
_cell.angle_beta   90.00
_cell.angle_gamma   90.00
#
_symmetry.space_group_name_H-M   'P 1'
#
loop_
_entity.id
_entity.type
_entity.pdbx_description
1 polymer ?
#
loop_
_entity_poly.entity_id
_entity_poly.type
_entity_poly.pdbx_seq_one_letter_code
_entity_poly.pdbx_strand_id
1 'polypeptide(L)'
;MGKKSRIKNKAAKKERMPFVARTFEGLPHEADWIALREFVPSATATITLASGETVKVCSLLPGNGAGIVRPDGEIWVGLQVAHNFGDISRDLAYVVETAREMEPGQPVPMGEPGVGPRLQDLIDPSSGFDVTVHEGFDFWVEGTDERPETADLLAEANQTIAPTIKLDSVESAYWTEMGSQRFLRWVMTDDEAPLLDALARLRARGEETLGEGTKLIGHFRTHGRLVPVWEFPSTSSGQANVGDLEKPAQEFRARLDKALAEDAPLTPEQRSARNAIVSGQVPIR
;
A
#
# COMPACT_ATOMS: atom_id res chain seq x y z
N MET A 1 13.44 45.67 48.34
CA MET A 1 13.48 44.22 48.02
C MET A 1 12.04 43.75 47.85
N GLY A 2 11.57 43.05 46.82
CA GLY A 2 12.10 42.64 45.54
C GLY A 2 10.91 42.35 44.61
N LYS A 3 10.97 42.78 43.34
CA LYS A 3 10.01 42.39 42.32
C LYS A 3 10.49 41.08 41.70
N LYS A 4 9.90 39.94 42.10
CA LYS A 4 10.13 38.66 41.42
C LYS A 4 9.39 38.69 40.07
N SER A 5 10.19 38.74 39.01
CA SER A 5 9.79 38.57 37.62
C SER A 5 9.11 37.22 37.42
N ARG A 6 7.85 37.23 36.95
CA ARG A 6 7.19 36.06 36.36
C ARG A 6 7.59 36.00 34.89
N ILE A 7 8.64 35.26 34.58
CA ILE A 7 8.89 34.77 33.22
C ILE A 7 7.79 33.76 32.93
N LYS A 8 6.80 34.16 32.11
CA LYS A 8 5.82 33.25 31.53
C LYS A 8 6.55 32.45 30.44
N ASN A 9 6.91 31.19 30.73
CA ASN A 9 7.23 30.21 29.69
C ASN A 9 5.98 30.02 28.84
N LYS A 10 5.90 30.74 27.71
CA LYS A 10 4.88 30.53 26.70
C LYS A 10 5.32 29.27 25.96
N ALA A 11 4.66 28.15 26.24
CA ALA A 11 4.91 26.89 25.52
C ALA A 11 4.91 27.17 24.01
N ALA A 12 5.91 26.65 23.30
CA ALA A 12 5.99 26.77 21.85
C ALA A 12 4.66 26.28 21.24
N LYS A 13 4.10 27.07 20.34
CA LYS A 13 2.83 26.73 19.70
C LYS A 13 3.08 25.51 18.82
N LYS A 14 2.59 24.33 19.22
CA LYS A 14 2.66 23.12 18.39
C LYS A 14 2.09 23.45 17.01
N GLU A 15 2.91 23.30 15.99
CA GLU A 15 2.49 23.47 14.61
C GLU A 15 1.54 22.33 14.26
N ARG A 16 0.42 22.65 13.60
CA ARG A 16 -0.60 21.66 13.27
C ARG A 16 -0.16 20.91 12.01
N MET A 17 -0.14 19.57 12.08
CA MET A 17 0.15 18.74 10.91
C MET A 17 -0.78 19.10 9.74
N PRO A 18 -0.25 19.39 8.55
CA PRO A 18 -1.08 19.63 7.38
C PRO A 18 -1.78 18.33 6.96
N PHE A 19 -3.04 18.43 6.54
CA PHE A 19 -3.74 17.29 5.96
C PHE A 19 -3.23 17.04 4.54
N VAL A 20 -2.89 15.78 4.23
CA VAL A 20 -2.43 15.35 2.90
C VAL A 20 -3.31 14.21 2.43
N ALA A 21 -4.12 14.47 1.40
CA ALA A 21 -5.03 13.46 0.84
C ALA A 21 -4.28 12.33 0.10
N ARG A 22 -3.23 12.68 -0.64
CA ARG A 22 -2.37 11.73 -1.37
C ARG A 22 -1.02 11.56 -0.67
N THR A 23 -1.02 10.71 0.34
CA THR A 23 0.13 10.43 1.21
C THR A 23 1.40 10.04 0.45
N PHE A 24 1.27 9.27 -0.63
CA PHE A 24 2.41 8.72 -1.37
C PHE A 24 2.65 9.42 -2.72
N GLU A 25 1.91 10.50 -3.01
CA GLU A 25 2.11 11.26 -4.25
C GLU A 25 3.56 11.73 -4.39
N GLY A 26 4.14 11.49 -5.56
CA GLY A 26 5.53 11.85 -5.88
C GLY A 26 6.56 10.78 -5.51
N LEU A 27 6.17 9.70 -4.81
CA LEU A 27 7.07 8.56 -4.65
C LEU A 27 7.15 7.73 -5.93
N PRO A 28 8.32 7.13 -6.23
CA PRO A 28 8.40 6.09 -7.25
C PRO A 28 7.50 4.93 -6.83
N HIS A 29 6.77 4.36 -7.79
CA HIS A 29 5.86 3.22 -7.58
C HIS A 29 4.78 3.47 -6.51
N GLU A 30 4.20 4.67 -6.45
CA GLU A 30 3.16 5.11 -5.49
C GLU A 30 2.10 4.02 -5.21
N ALA A 31 1.65 3.32 -6.25
CA ALA A 31 0.58 2.34 -6.16
C ALA A 31 0.97 1.09 -5.35
N ASP A 32 2.23 0.66 -5.39
CA ASP A 32 2.72 -0.46 -4.58
C ASP A 32 2.87 -0.07 -3.10
N TRP A 33 3.28 1.17 -2.79
CA TRP A 33 3.26 1.67 -1.40
C TRP A 33 1.88 1.59 -0.79
N ILE A 34 0.85 1.99 -1.55
CA ILE A 34 -0.54 1.92 -1.14
C ILE A 34 -0.96 0.47 -0.90
N ALA A 35 -0.63 -0.44 -1.82
CA ALA A 35 -0.98 -1.85 -1.70
C ALA A 35 -0.35 -2.50 -0.45
N LEU A 36 0.95 -2.29 -0.23
CA LEU A 36 1.68 -2.80 0.94
C LEU A 36 1.19 -2.17 2.24
N ARG A 37 0.80 -0.90 2.23
CA ARG A 37 0.25 -0.21 3.38
C ARG A 37 -1.15 -0.69 3.77
N GLU A 38 -1.99 -1.06 2.81
CA GLU A 38 -3.42 -1.18 3.07
C GLU A 38 -3.94 -2.63 3.03
N PHE A 39 -3.38 -3.50 2.18
CA PHE A 39 -4.02 -4.80 1.96
C PHE A 39 -3.12 -5.97 1.50
N VAL A 40 -1.83 -5.76 1.25
CA VAL A 40 -0.85 -6.84 1.02
C VAL A 40 -0.21 -7.19 2.36
N PRO A 41 -0.56 -8.32 2.99
CA PRO A 41 -0.22 -8.59 4.40
C PRO A 41 1.26 -8.92 4.62
N SER A 42 1.88 -9.64 3.67
CA SER A 42 3.28 -10.03 3.77
C SER A 42 4.01 -9.77 2.45
N ALA A 43 4.73 -8.67 2.41
CA ALA A 43 5.58 -8.33 1.29
C ALA A 43 6.73 -7.44 1.75
N THR A 44 7.80 -7.44 0.97
CA THR A 44 8.95 -6.55 1.14
C THR A 44 9.28 -5.85 -0.17
N ALA A 45 9.84 -4.65 -0.09
CA ALA A 45 10.44 -3.95 -1.21
C ALA A 45 11.74 -3.28 -0.73
N THR A 46 12.64 -2.96 -1.65
CA THR A 46 13.86 -2.21 -1.33
C THR A 46 13.80 -0.84 -1.97
N ILE A 47 14.15 0.18 -1.20
CA ILE A 47 14.30 1.55 -1.69
C ILE A 47 15.73 2.03 -1.52
N THR A 48 16.10 3.02 -2.33
CA THR A 48 17.36 3.75 -2.23
C THR A 48 17.06 5.18 -1.79
N LEU A 49 17.70 5.62 -0.71
CA LEU A 49 17.66 7.00 -0.26
C LEU A 49 18.54 7.87 -1.17
N ALA A 50 18.28 9.18 -1.21
CA ALA A 50 19.11 10.13 -1.96
C ALA A 50 20.57 10.18 -1.46
N SER A 51 20.85 9.65 -0.27
CA SER A 51 22.21 9.43 0.26
C SER A 51 22.93 8.22 -0.35
N GLY A 52 22.22 7.37 -1.10
CA GLY A 52 22.70 6.08 -1.65
C GLY A 52 22.54 4.88 -0.71
N GLU A 53 22.04 5.09 0.51
CA GLU A 53 21.73 4.02 1.47
C GLU A 53 20.45 3.28 1.09
N THR A 54 20.41 1.96 1.30
CA THR A 54 19.22 1.15 1.04
C THR A 54 18.41 0.91 2.30
N VAL A 55 17.09 0.97 2.18
CA VAL A 55 16.14 0.66 3.27
C VAL A 55 15.19 -0.42 2.78
N LYS A 56 14.93 -1.43 3.62
CA LYS A 56 13.91 -2.44 3.35
C LYS A 56 12.56 -1.95 3.85
N VAL A 57 11.58 -1.96 2.97
CA VAL A 57 10.19 -1.66 3.28
C VAL A 57 9.46 -2.98 3.46
N CYS A 58 8.75 -3.12 4.57
CA CYS A 58 7.97 -4.30 4.89
C CYS A 58 6.50 -3.90 5.03
N SER A 59 5.57 -4.70 4.46
CA SER A 59 4.14 -4.53 4.75
C SER A 59 3.90 -4.50 6.25
N LEU A 60 4.45 -5.49 6.96
CA LEU A 60 4.31 -5.66 8.40
C LEU A 60 5.66 -6.01 9.02
N LEU A 61 5.92 -5.46 10.19
CA LEU A 61 7.02 -5.88 11.08
C LEU A 61 6.44 -6.59 12.30
N PRO A 62 7.24 -7.42 13.02
CA PRO A 62 6.80 -8.04 14.27
C PRO A 62 6.16 -7.04 15.24
N GLY A 63 4.98 -7.37 15.77
CA GLY A 63 4.24 -6.49 16.69
C GLY A 63 3.73 -5.19 16.06
N ASN A 64 3.66 -5.11 14.73
CA ASN A 64 3.27 -3.92 13.96
C ASN A 64 4.20 -2.72 14.26
N GLY A 65 5.49 -3.00 14.46
CA GLY A 65 6.52 -2.01 14.73
C GLY A 65 6.72 -1.03 13.56
N ALA A 66 7.13 0.19 13.88
CA ALA A 66 7.36 1.24 12.89
C ALA A 66 8.64 1.00 12.07
N GLY A 67 9.70 0.52 12.72
CA GLY A 67 10.95 0.14 12.07
C GLY A 67 11.84 -0.70 12.99
N ILE A 68 12.91 -1.27 12.44
CA ILE A 68 13.95 -1.98 13.17
C ILE A 68 15.29 -1.77 12.46
N VAL A 69 16.35 -1.51 13.23
CA VAL A 69 17.73 -1.65 12.74
C VAL A 69 18.17 -3.07 13.06
N ARG A 70 18.43 -3.85 12.03
CA ARG A 70 18.80 -5.26 12.13
C ARG A 70 20.22 -5.42 12.73
N PRO A 71 20.60 -6.61 13.23
CA PRO A 71 21.94 -6.82 13.80
C PRO A 71 23.11 -6.59 12.82
N ASP A 72 22.86 -6.76 11.52
CA ASP A 72 23.80 -6.47 10.42
C ASP A 72 23.79 -5.00 9.98
N GLY A 73 22.95 -4.17 10.61
CA GLY A 73 22.81 -2.74 10.32
C GLY A 73 21.76 -2.40 9.25
N GLU A 74 21.09 -3.38 8.64
CA GLU A 74 20.04 -3.10 7.66
C GLU A 74 18.84 -2.40 8.34
N ILE A 75 18.36 -1.30 7.74
CA ILE A 75 17.19 -0.58 8.24
C ILE A 75 15.94 -1.15 7.58
N TRP A 76 14.99 -1.60 8.40
CA TRP A 76 13.67 -2.05 7.95
C TRP A 76 12.58 -1.10 8.47
N VAL A 77 11.61 -0.78 7.63
CA VAL A 77 10.48 0.10 7.94
C VAL A 77 9.17 -0.64 7.70
N GLY A 78 8.26 -0.60 8.66
CA GLY A 78 6.94 -1.22 8.60
C GLY A 78 5.89 -0.24 8.07
N LEU A 79 5.07 -0.67 7.11
CA LEU A 79 3.99 0.13 6.56
C LEU A 79 2.69 0.01 7.35
N GLN A 80 2.29 -1.19 7.75
CA GLN A 80 1.05 -1.45 8.49
C GLN A 80 1.28 -1.27 9.99
N VAL A 81 1.08 -0.03 10.43
CA VAL A 81 1.32 0.41 11.81
C VAL A 81 0.04 0.99 12.42
N ALA A 82 -0.10 0.89 13.74
CA ALA A 82 -1.28 1.37 14.45
C ALA A 82 -1.31 2.89 14.66
N HIS A 83 -0.15 3.56 14.57
CA HIS A 83 -0.06 5.01 14.75
C HIS A 83 -0.46 5.76 13.47
N ASN A 84 -0.90 6.99 13.65
CA ASN A 84 -1.17 7.93 12.57
C ASN A 84 -1.06 9.35 13.12
N PHE A 85 0.00 10.08 12.76
CA PHE A 85 0.19 11.47 13.21
C PHE A 85 -0.27 12.50 12.17
N GLY A 86 -1.01 12.07 11.15
CA GLY A 86 -1.71 12.91 10.19
C GLY A 86 -1.19 12.81 8.75
N ASP A 87 0.11 12.61 8.56
CA ASP A 87 0.74 12.38 7.26
C ASP A 87 1.70 11.20 7.37
N ILE A 88 1.24 10.02 6.93
CA ILE A 88 2.00 8.76 7.02
C ILE A 88 3.37 8.88 6.30
N SER A 89 3.50 9.72 5.28
CA SER A 89 4.80 9.93 4.64
C SER A 89 5.82 10.58 5.58
N ARG A 90 5.37 11.48 6.48
CA ARG A 90 6.24 12.07 7.53
C ARG A 90 6.53 11.08 8.64
N ASP A 91 5.54 10.26 8.99
CA ASP A 91 5.73 9.19 9.96
C ASP A 91 6.84 8.24 9.47
N LEU A 92 6.81 7.84 8.19
CA LEU A 92 7.85 7.01 7.57
C LEU A 92 9.20 7.71 7.48
N ALA A 93 9.24 8.99 7.08
CA ALA A 93 10.48 9.77 7.05
C ALA A 93 11.14 9.88 8.42
N TYR A 94 10.34 10.10 9.47
CA TYR A 94 10.82 10.13 10.84
C TYR A 94 11.42 8.79 11.26
N VAL A 95 10.78 7.67 10.92
CA VAL A 95 11.30 6.33 11.21
C VAL A 95 12.63 6.10 10.52
N VAL A 96 12.74 6.43 9.23
CA VAL A 96 13.99 6.28 8.46
C VAL A 96 15.12 7.10 9.09
N GLU A 97 14.90 8.39 9.32
CA GLU A 97 15.94 9.25 9.91
C GLU A 97 16.32 8.81 11.33
N THR A 98 15.35 8.41 12.15
CA THR A 98 15.63 7.89 13.50
C THR A 98 16.49 6.62 13.42
N ALA A 99 16.15 5.70 12.51
CA ALA A 99 16.89 4.45 12.36
C ALA A 99 18.35 4.66 11.94
N ARG A 100 18.63 5.67 11.11
CA ARG A 100 19.99 6.01 10.65
C ARG A 100 20.92 6.49 11.77
N GLU A 101 20.36 6.92 12.89
CA GLU A 101 21.13 7.37 14.07
C GLU A 101 21.23 6.28 15.16
N MET A 102 20.61 5.12 14.96
CA MET A 102 20.51 4.06 15.96
C MET A 102 21.59 2.99 15.81
N GLU A 103 21.94 2.38 16.94
CA GLU A 103 22.79 1.19 16.96
C GLU A 103 22.03 -0.05 16.43
N PRO A 104 22.71 -0.98 15.74
CA PRO A 104 22.15 -2.24 15.27
C PRO A 104 21.44 -3.08 16.35
N GLY A 105 20.40 -3.82 15.94
CA GLY A 105 19.67 -4.78 16.78
C GLY A 105 18.56 -4.18 17.65
N GLN A 106 18.08 -2.98 17.34
CA GLN A 106 17.10 -2.25 18.14
C GLN A 106 15.83 -1.92 17.32
N PRO A 107 14.61 -2.09 17.88
CA PRO A 107 13.39 -1.58 17.26
C PRO A 107 13.37 -0.05 17.31
N VAL A 108 12.93 0.59 16.22
CA VAL A 108 12.86 2.05 16.13
C VAL A 108 11.70 2.57 16.99
N PRO A 109 11.95 3.42 17.99
CA PRO A 109 10.89 3.97 18.82
C PRO A 109 10.05 4.98 18.03
N MET A 110 8.73 4.83 18.09
CA MET A 110 7.84 5.81 17.47
C MET A 110 7.50 6.95 18.43
N GLY A 111 7.86 8.18 18.04
CA GLY A 111 7.44 9.42 18.69
C GLY A 111 6.47 10.21 17.80
N GLU A 112 5.97 11.35 18.28
CA GLU A 112 5.22 12.30 17.44
C GLU A 112 6.22 13.04 16.54
N PRO A 113 6.22 12.83 15.21
CA PRO A 113 7.29 13.29 14.33
C PRO A 113 7.30 14.82 14.13
N GLY A 114 6.20 15.50 14.45
CA GLY A 114 6.03 16.93 14.18
C GLY A 114 6.04 17.23 12.67
N VAL A 115 6.20 18.51 12.32
CA VAL A 115 6.28 18.93 10.91
C VAL A 115 7.73 18.79 10.43
N GLY A 116 8.10 17.58 9.98
CA GLY A 116 9.43 17.23 9.45
C GLY A 116 9.45 17.01 7.92
N PRO A 117 10.52 16.48 7.32
CA PRO A 117 10.51 16.10 5.91
C PRO A 117 9.44 15.03 5.63
N ARG A 118 9.00 14.93 4.37
CA ARG A 118 8.24 13.78 3.88
C ARG A 118 9.20 12.73 3.33
N LEU A 119 8.73 11.50 3.17
CA LEU A 119 9.54 10.41 2.62
C LEU A 119 10.02 10.72 1.19
N GLN A 120 9.23 11.47 0.42
CA GLN A 120 9.58 12.00 -0.90
C GLN A 120 10.86 12.84 -0.89
N ASP A 121 11.16 13.52 0.22
CA ASP A 121 12.35 14.36 0.35
C ASP A 121 13.62 13.52 0.65
N LEU A 122 13.47 12.25 1.04
CA LEU A 122 14.56 11.36 1.43
C LEU A 122 14.91 10.32 0.36
N ILE A 123 13.93 9.90 -0.45
CA ILE A 123 14.10 8.83 -1.44
C ILE A 123 14.71 9.37 -2.74
N ASP A 124 15.62 8.59 -3.34
CA ASP A 124 16.11 8.85 -4.69
C ASP A 124 14.93 8.72 -5.68
N PRO A 125 14.60 9.74 -6.49
CA PRO A 125 13.52 9.64 -7.49
C PRO A 125 13.68 8.51 -8.50
N SER A 126 14.90 7.99 -8.68
CA SER A 126 15.21 6.83 -9.52
C SER A 126 15.24 5.49 -8.77
N SER A 127 14.97 5.50 -7.47
CA SER A 127 14.84 4.28 -6.66
C SER A 127 13.82 3.34 -7.26
N GLY A 128 14.19 2.06 -7.35
CA GLY A 128 13.22 0.98 -7.58
C GLY A 128 12.28 0.79 -6.38
N PHE A 129 11.32 -0.11 -6.56
CA PHE A 129 10.43 -0.62 -5.52
C PHE A 129 10.00 -2.05 -5.85
N ASP A 130 10.98 -2.94 -5.99
CA ASP A 130 10.72 -4.33 -6.40
C ASP A 130 10.04 -5.11 -5.28
N VAL A 131 8.72 -5.25 -5.37
CA VAL A 131 7.91 -5.96 -4.39
C VAL A 131 8.11 -7.47 -4.51
N THR A 132 8.50 -8.10 -3.40
CA THR A 132 8.44 -9.55 -3.19
C THR A 132 7.31 -9.86 -2.21
N VAL A 133 6.32 -10.64 -2.65
CA VAL A 133 5.24 -11.13 -1.78
C VAL A 133 5.68 -12.47 -1.17
N HIS A 134 5.47 -12.63 0.14
CA HIS A 134 5.89 -13.82 0.88
C HIS A 134 4.68 -14.66 1.28
N GLU A 135 4.85 -15.98 1.36
CA GLU A 135 3.78 -16.91 1.80
C GLU A 135 3.46 -16.76 3.30
N GLY A 136 4.39 -16.21 4.07
CA GLY A 136 4.32 -16.00 5.51
C GLY A 136 5.31 -14.91 5.93
N PHE A 137 5.69 -14.91 7.20
CA PHE A 137 6.59 -13.93 7.79
C PHE A 137 7.99 -14.49 8.10
N ASP A 138 8.36 -15.62 7.51
CA ASP A 138 9.66 -16.28 7.74
C ASP A 138 10.85 -15.35 7.43
N PHE A 139 10.66 -14.41 6.50
CA PHE A 139 11.65 -13.37 6.20
C PHE A 139 12.04 -12.53 7.43
N TRP A 140 11.19 -12.40 8.46
CA TRP A 140 11.52 -11.66 9.69
C TRP A 140 12.74 -12.20 10.43
N VAL A 141 13.01 -13.51 10.32
CA VAL A 141 14.06 -14.19 11.09
C VAL A 141 15.27 -14.59 10.25
N GLU A 142 15.21 -14.46 8.92
CA GLU A 142 16.35 -14.71 8.02
C GLU A 142 17.59 -13.94 8.50
N GLY A 143 18.73 -14.62 8.66
CA GLY A 143 19.97 -13.96 9.11
C GLY A 143 20.01 -13.56 10.60
N THR A 144 19.06 -14.03 11.43
CA THR A 144 19.14 -13.93 12.90
C THR A 144 19.25 -15.29 13.55
N ASP A 145 19.78 -15.32 14.78
CA ASP A 145 19.76 -16.54 15.58
C ASP A 145 18.31 -16.91 15.96
N GLU A 146 17.89 -18.11 15.58
CA GLU A 146 16.56 -18.65 15.93
C GLU A 146 16.40 -18.75 17.45
N ARG A 147 15.44 -18.00 18.00
CA ARG A 147 15.05 -18.08 19.41
C ARG A 147 13.65 -18.70 19.51
N PRO A 148 13.39 -19.61 20.47
CA PRO A 148 12.08 -20.26 20.61
C PRO A 148 10.90 -19.29 20.73
N GLU A 149 11.06 -18.19 21.48
CA GLU A 149 10.02 -17.14 21.63
C GLU A 149 9.68 -16.46 20.30
N THR A 150 10.63 -16.36 19.37
CA THR A 150 10.39 -15.81 18.03
C THR A 150 9.60 -16.77 17.15
N ALA A 151 9.78 -18.09 17.35
CA ALA A 151 9.07 -19.11 16.57
C ALA A 151 7.56 -19.13 16.88
N ASP A 152 7.18 -19.00 18.15
CA ASP A 152 5.77 -18.93 18.55
C ASP A 152 5.08 -17.67 17.99
N LEU A 153 5.74 -16.51 18.07
CA LEU A 153 5.24 -15.26 17.48
C LEU A 153 5.07 -15.35 15.95
N LEU A 154 6.03 -15.99 15.28
CA LEU A 154 5.97 -16.23 13.84
C LEU A 154 4.80 -17.16 13.47
N ALA A 155 4.62 -18.25 14.23
CA ALA A 155 3.53 -19.19 14.01
C ALA A 155 2.15 -18.55 14.26
N GLU A 156 2.02 -17.66 15.24
CA GLU A 156 0.80 -16.87 15.46
C GLU A 156 0.54 -15.89 14.32
N ALA A 157 1.56 -15.14 13.88
CA ALA A 157 1.44 -14.19 12.78
C ALA A 157 1.01 -14.90 11.47
N ASN A 158 1.62 -16.04 11.16
CA ASN A 158 1.31 -16.83 9.96
C ASN A 158 -0.12 -17.40 9.95
N GLN A 159 -0.81 -17.53 11.09
CA GLN A 159 -2.22 -17.97 11.09
C GLN A 159 -3.18 -16.91 10.57
N THR A 160 -2.74 -15.65 10.52
CA THR A 160 -3.58 -14.52 10.12
C THR A 160 -3.42 -14.14 8.65
N ILE A 161 -2.46 -14.74 7.95
CA ILE A 161 -2.13 -14.35 6.58
C ILE A 161 -3.16 -14.88 5.58
N ALA A 162 -3.64 -13.98 4.72
CA ALA A 162 -4.40 -14.36 3.54
C ALA A 162 -3.43 -14.54 2.35
N PRO A 163 -3.40 -15.72 1.69
CA PRO A 163 -2.57 -15.94 0.51
C PRO A 163 -2.78 -14.82 -0.50
N THR A 164 -1.68 -14.19 -0.93
CA THR A 164 -1.69 -13.00 -1.79
C THR A 164 -0.67 -13.18 -2.90
N ILE A 165 -1.02 -12.76 -4.12
CA ILE A 165 -0.14 -12.80 -5.29
C ILE A 165 -0.20 -11.46 -6.02
N LYS A 166 0.96 -10.95 -6.42
CA LYS A 166 1.11 -9.79 -7.30
C LYS A 166 1.06 -10.26 -8.75
N LEU A 167 0.38 -9.53 -9.63
CA LEU A 167 0.47 -9.75 -11.07
C LEU A 167 1.71 -9.07 -11.64
N ASP A 168 2.39 -9.74 -12.57
CA ASP A 168 3.62 -9.25 -13.20
C ASP A 168 3.35 -8.42 -14.46
N SER A 169 2.25 -8.70 -15.16
CA SER A 169 1.91 -8.08 -16.45
C SER A 169 1.42 -6.63 -16.34
N VAL A 170 1.06 -6.19 -15.12
CA VAL A 170 0.51 -4.87 -14.83
C VAL A 170 1.00 -4.35 -13.50
N GLU A 171 1.06 -3.03 -13.35
CA GLU A 171 1.51 -2.40 -12.11
C GLU A 171 0.46 -2.50 -11.00
N SER A 172 0.89 -2.89 -9.80
CA SER A 172 0.13 -2.81 -8.54
C SER A 172 -1.25 -3.48 -8.52
N ALA A 173 -1.38 -4.62 -9.19
CA ALA A 173 -2.54 -5.50 -9.10
C ALA A 173 -2.21 -6.72 -8.24
N TYR A 174 -3.00 -6.92 -7.18
CA TYR A 174 -2.78 -8.02 -6.23
C TYR A 174 -4.08 -8.75 -5.99
N TRP A 175 -4.06 -10.08 -6.09
CA TRP A 175 -5.21 -10.87 -5.67
C TRP A 175 -4.94 -11.62 -4.38
N THR A 176 -5.99 -11.80 -3.60
CA THR A 176 -5.96 -12.61 -2.38
C THR A 176 -7.07 -13.65 -2.39
N GLU A 177 -6.83 -14.78 -1.74
CA GLU A 177 -7.83 -15.81 -1.51
C GLU A 177 -8.46 -15.67 -0.13
N MET A 178 -9.78 -15.54 -0.08
CA MET A 178 -10.55 -15.41 1.16
C MET A 178 -11.74 -16.37 1.11
N GLY A 179 -11.60 -17.51 1.78
CA GLY A 179 -12.62 -18.57 1.78
C GLY A 179 -12.76 -19.19 0.39
N SER A 180 -13.96 -19.13 -0.19
CA SER A 180 -14.25 -19.71 -1.52
C SER A 180 -14.10 -18.73 -2.69
N GLN A 181 -13.73 -17.47 -2.41
CA GLN A 181 -13.61 -16.42 -3.40
C GLN A 181 -12.21 -15.84 -3.42
N ARG A 182 -11.84 -15.28 -4.57
CA ARG A 182 -10.64 -14.46 -4.74
C ARG A 182 -11.01 -13.05 -5.11
N PHE A 183 -10.17 -12.12 -4.67
CA PHE A 183 -10.38 -10.70 -4.89
C PHE A 183 -9.11 -10.07 -5.45
N LEU A 184 -9.15 -9.62 -6.71
CA LEU A 184 -8.11 -8.77 -7.28
C LEU A 184 -8.39 -7.32 -6.87
N ARG A 185 -7.43 -6.70 -6.19
CA ARG A 185 -7.42 -5.28 -5.80
C ARG A 185 -6.32 -4.61 -6.61
N TRP A 186 -6.69 -3.61 -7.40
CA TRP A 186 -5.75 -2.96 -8.32
C TRP A 186 -5.68 -1.46 -8.04
N VAL A 187 -4.53 -1.00 -7.53
CA VAL A 187 -4.33 0.43 -7.25
C VAL A 187 -4.06 1.14 -8.56
N MET A 188 -5.00 1.97 -9.00
CA MET A 188 -4.89 2.70 -10.27
C MET A 188 -4.32 4.11 -10.03
N THR A 189 -3.30 4.48 -10.82
CA THR A 189 -2.62 5.79 -10.75
C THR A 189 -3.23 6.84 -11.68
N ASP A 190 -4.23 6.47 -12.49
CA ASP A 190 -5.03 7.41 -13.27
C ASP A 190 -5.83 8.34 -12.35
N ASP A 191 -6.16 9.54 -12.84
CA ASP A 191 -7.02 10.47 -12.11
C ASP A 191 -8.42 9.88 -11.91
N GLU A 192 -8.99 10.08 -10.72
CA GLU A 192 -10.21 9.38 -10.31
C GLU A 192 -11.40 9.65 -11.25
N ALA A 193 -11.63 10.92 -11.62
CA ALA A 193 -12.78 11.27 -12.46
C ALA A 193 -12.70 10.64 -13.87
N PRO A 194 -11.59 10.79 -14.63
CA PRO A 194 -11.38 10.05 -15.88
C PRO A 194 -11.45 8.54 -15.73
N LEU A 195 -10.89 7.97 -14.66
CA LEU A 195 -10.93 6.53 -14.41
C LEU A 195 -12.36 6.02 -14.23
N LEU A 196 -13.20 6.72 -13.46
CA LEU A 196 -14.61 6.38 -13.28
C LEU A 196 -15.39 6.47 -14.60
N ASP A 197 -15.09 7.46 -15.43
CA ASP A 197 -15.70 7.61 -16.75
C ASP A 197 -15.30 6.46 -17.69
N ALA A 198 -14.01 6.09 -17.70
CA ALA A 198 -13.49 4.98 -18.49
C ALA A 198 -14.08 3.62 -18.06
N LEU A 199 -14.14 3.35 -16.76
CA LEU A 199 -14.80 2.15 -16.22
C LEU A 199 -16.29 2.11 -16.56
N ALA A 200 -16.97 3.26 -16.55
CA ALA A 200 -18.37 3.35 -16.93
C ALA A 200 -18.60 3.07 -18.43
N ARG A 201 -17.69 3.53 -19.30
CA ARG A 201 -17.69 3.21 -20.73
C ARG A 201 -17.52 1.71 -20.95
N LEU A 202 -16.54 1.08 -20.29
CA LEU A 202 -16.32 -0.36 -20.36
C LEU A 202 -17.55 -1.13 -19.87
N ARG A 203 -18.13 -0.74 -18.73
CA ARG A 203 -19.34 -1.37 -18.18
C ARG A 203 -20.54 -1.26 -19.12
N ALA A 204 -20.73 -0.11 -19.78
CA ALA A 204 -21.81 0.04 -20.76
C ALA A 204 -21.65 -0.87 -21.98
N ARG A 205 -20.42 -1.32 -22.28
CA ARG A 205 -20.10 -2.28 -23.34
C ARG A 205 -20.02 -3.74 -22.86
N GLY A 206 -20.13 -4.00 -21.55
CA GLY A 206 -19.90 -5.32 -20.97
C GLY A 206 -18.43 -5.75 -21.00
N GLU A 207 -17.51 -4.78 -21.03
CA GLU A 207 -16.06 -4.97 -21.15
C GLU A 207 -15.31 -4.70 -19.83
N GLU A 208 -16.01 -4.55 -18.69
CA GLU A 208 -15.38 -4.24 -17.41
C GLU A 208 -14.79 -5.47 -16.68
N THR A 209 -14.94 -6.67 -17.24
CA THR A 209 -14.44 -7.92 -16.66
C THR A 209 -13.00 -8.20 -17.08
N LEU A 210 -12.31 -9.02 -16.27
CA LEU A 210 -10.97 -9.57 -16.51
C LEU A 210 -11.07 -11.00 -17.09
N GLY A 211 -12.02 -11.23 -18.00
CA GLY A 211 -12.30 -12.55 -18.56
C GLY A 211 -13.48 -13.26 -17.89
N GLU A 212 -13.74 -14.49 -18.35
CA GLU A 212 -14.90 -15.28 -17.92
C GLU A 212 -14.86 -15.56 -16.41
N GLY A 213 -16.02 -15.48 -15.76
CA GLY A 213 -16.15 -15.72 -14.32
C GLY A 213 -15.66 -14.60 -13.41
N THR A 214 -15.07 -13.53 -13.96
CA THR A 214 -14.64 -12.36 -13.18
C THR A 214 -15.72 -11.28 -13.14
N LYS A 215 -15.86 -10.59 -12.00
CA LYS A 215 -16.86 -9.56 -11.80
C LYS A 215 -16.27 -8.35 -11.08
N LEU A 216 -16.39 -7.16 -11.67
CA LEU A 216 -16.10 -5.90 -10.97
C LEU A 216 -17.20 -5.66 -9.91
N ILE A 217 -16.89 -5.97 -8.65
CA ILE A 217 -17.86 -5.91 -7.55
C ILE A 217 -17.97 -4.53 -6.91
N GLY A 218 -16.97 -3.67 -7.12
CA GLY A 218 -16.94 -2.35 -6.54
C GLY A 218 -15.56 -1.74 -6.53
N HIS A 219 -15.36 -0.77 -5.65
CA HIS A 219 -14.07 -0.12 -5.43
C HIS A 219 -13.96 0.41 -3.99
N PHE A 220 -12.76 0.76 -3.56
CA PHE A 220 -12.54 1.62 -2.40
C PHE A 220 -11.59 2.77 -2.75
N ARG A 221 -11.48 3.74 -1.85
CA ARG A 221 -10.53 4.86 -1.96
C ARG A 221 -9.56 4.78 -0.81
N THR A 222 -8.28 4.92 -1.09
CA THR A 222 -7.24 5.01 -0.08
C THR A 222 -6.09 5.84 -0.62
N HIS A 223 -5.47 6.65 0.25
CA HIS A 223 -4.37 7.56 -0.11
C HIS A 223 -4.62 8.39 -1.39
N GLY A 224 -5.87 8.80 -1.61
CA GLY A 224 -6.32 9.58 -2.77
C GLY A 224 -6.23 8.85 -4.12
N ARG A 225 -6.16 7.51 -4.11
CA ARG A 225 -6.27 6.64 -5.29
C ARG A 225 -7.53 5.79 -5.21
N LEU A 226 -8.03 5.40 -6.39
CA LEU A 226 -9.14 4.47 -6.54
C LEU A 226 -8.59 3.05 -6.67
N VAL A 227 -9.19 2.11 -5.95
CA VAL A 227 -8.84 0.69 -6.02
C VAL A 227 -10.08 -0.10 -6.44
N PRO A 228 -10.28 -0.35 -7.74
CA PRO A 228 -11.32 -1.26 -8.21
C PRO A 228 -11.04 -2.70 -7.75
N VAL A 229 -12.12 -3.46 -7.50
CA VAL A 229 -12.05 -4.81 -6.95
C VAL A 229 -12.82 -5.78 -7.83
N TRP A 230 -12.14 -6.82 -8.31
CA TRP A 230 -12.75 -7.92 -9.04
C TRP A 230 -12.84 -9.16 -8.18
N GLU A 231 -14.02 -9.78 -8.15
CA GLU A 231 -14.26 -11.10 -7.56
C GLU A 231 -14.16 -12.18 -8.65
N PHE A 232 -13.57 -13.32 -8.31
CA PHE A 232 -13.50 -14.50 -9.17
C PHE A 232 -13.35 -15.80 -8.36
N PRO A 233 -13.74 -16.98 -8.91
CA PRO A 233 -13.68 -18.24 -8.18
C PRO A 233 -12.26 -18.65 -7.75
N SER A 234 -12.16 -19.33 -6.60
CA SER A 234 -10.90 -19.95 -6.16
C SER A 234 -10.58 -21.25 -6.94
N THR A 235 -9.30 -21.62 -7.05
CA THR A 235 -8.90 -22.92 -7.63
C THR A 235 -9.21 -24.11 -6.72
N SER A 236 -9.42 -23.88 -5.42
CA SER A 236 -9.82 -24.95 -4.49
C SER A 236 -11.22 -25.52 -4.81
N SER A 237 -12.00 -24.86 -5.68
CA SER A 237 -13.22 -25.40 -6.28
C SER A 237 -13.01 -26.19 -7.59
N GLY A 238 -11.76 -26.52 -7.95
CA GLY A 238 -11.46 -27.43 -9.07
C GLY A 238 -11.36 -26.79 -10.46
N GLN A 239 -11.18 -25.47 -10.55
CA GLN A 239 -10.90 -24.74 -11.81
C GLN A 239 -9.50 -24.09 -11.77
N ALA A 240 -8.89 -23.91 -12.94
CA ALA A 240 -7.45 -23.86 -13.19
C ALA A 240 -6.63 -22.76 -12.47
N ASN A 241 -5.34 -23.08 -12.32
CA ASN A 241 -4.26 -22.42 -11.58
C ASN A 241 -4.04 -20.92 -11.85
N VAL A 242 -3.27 -20.33 -10.93
CA VAL A 242 -2.63 -19.00 -10.80
C VAL A 242 -2.00 -18.36 -12.08
N GLY A 243 -2.23 -18.86 -13.29
CA GLY A 243 -1.77 -18.25 -14.55
C GLY A 243 -2.81 -17.44 -15.34
N ASP A 244 -4.10 -17.48 -14.97
CA ASP A 244 -5.16 -17.01 -15.88
C ASP A 244 -5.49 -15.50 -15.78
N LEU A 245 -4.95 -14.73 -14.83
CA LEU A 245 -5.25 -13.29 -14.75
C LEU A 245 -4.23 -12.37 -15.41
N GLU A 246 -3.00 -12.84 -15.68
CA GLU A 246 -1.95 -11.99 -16.27
C GLU A 246 -2.39 -11.41 -17.62
N LYS A 247 -2.73 -12.29 -18.56
CA LYS A 247 -3.16 -11.88 -19.89
C LYS A 247 -4.46 -11.05 -19.86
N PRO A 248 -5.53 -11.47 -19.14
CA PRO A 248 -6.74 -10.66 -19.05
C PRO A 248 -6.56 -9.30 -18.36
N ALA A 249 -5.68 -9.19 -17.36
CA ALA A 249 -5.35 -7.91 -16.73
C ALA A 249 -4.64 -6.98 -17.72
N GLN A 250 -3.67 -7.50 -18.48
CA GLN A 250 -3.00 -6.74 -19.54
C GLN A 250 -3.99 -6.29 -20.64
N GLU A 251 -4.86 -7.19 -21.09
CA GLU A 251 -5.91 -6.87 -22.09
C GLU A 251 -6.94 -5.87 -21.54
N PHE A 252 -7.27 -5.96 -20.26
CA PHE A 252 -8.11 -4.97 -19.60
C PHE A 252 -7.43 -3.61 -19.53
N ARG A 253 -6.14 -3.53 -19.14
CA ARG A 253 -5.39 -2.26 -19.14
C ARG A 253 -5.43 -1.61 -20.52
N ALA A 254 -5.20 -2.38 -21.59
CA ALA A 254 -5.27 -1.87 -22.95
C ALA A 254 -6.67 -1.36 -23.35
N ARG A 255 -7.75 -1.99 -22.88
CA ARG A 255 -9.13 -1.50 -23.08
C ARG A 255 -9.40 -0.24 -22.25
N LEU A 256 -8.88 -0.19 -21.02
CA LEU A 256 -9.00 0.96 -20.13
C LEU A 256 -8.28 2.18 -20.71
N ASP A 257 -7.06 2.02 -21.24
CA ASP A 257 -6.30 3.09 -21.89
C ASP A 257 -7.07 3.70 -23.06
N LYS A 258 -7.71 2.86 -23.89
CA LYS A 258 -8.57 3.32 -24.98
C LYS A 258 -9.77 4.10 -24.43
N ALA A 259 -10.42 3.61 -23.38
CA ALA A 259 -11.57 4.27 -22.78
C ALA A 259 -11.22 5.58 -22.04
N LEU A 260 -10.00 5.70 -21.51
CA LEU A 260 -9.45 6.92 -20.91
C LEU A 260 -9.16 7.99 -21.97
N ALA A 261 -8.69 7.57 -23.16
CA ALA A 261 -8.46 8.45 -24.29
C ALA A 261 -9.76 8.94 -24.96
N GLU A 262 -10.92 8.36 -24.63
CA GLU A 262 -12.22 8.85 -25.10
C GLU A 262 -12.60 10.18 -24.43
N ASP A 263 -12.69 11.24 -25.22
CA ASP A 263 -13.00 12.62 -24.84
C ASP A 263 -14.49 12.98 -25.06
N ALA A 264 -15.25 12.09 -25.69
CA ALA A 264 -16.70 12.24 -25.86
C ALA A 264 -17.44 12.26 -24.51
N PRO A 265 -18.45 13.13 -24.32
CA PRO A 265 -19.30 13.13 -23.14
C PRO A 265 -19.99 11.77 -22.95
N LEU A 266 -20.17 11.35 -21.69
CA LEU A 266 -20.85 10.10 -21.38
C LEU A 266 -22.30 10.08 -21.88
N THR A 267 -22.69 8.98 -22.51
CA THR A 267 -24.08 8.71 -22.90
C THR A 267 -24.98 8.55 -21.65
N PRO A 268 -26.32 8.59 -21.78
CA PRO A 268 -27.22 8.27 -20.67
C PRO A 268 -26.92 6.93 -19.99
N GLU A 269 -26.63 5.89 -20.77
CA GLU A 269 -26.30 4.55 -20.29
C GLU A 269 -24.98 4.55 -19.51
N GLN A 270 -23.95 5.20 -20.05
CA GLN A 270 -22.65 5.34 -19.40
C GLN A 270 -22.74 6.16 -18.11
N ARG A 271 -23.56 7.23 -18.07
CA ARG A 271 -23.81 7.98 -16.83
C ARG A 271 -24.49 7.13 -15.76
N SER A 272 -25.44 6.29 -16.16
CA SER A 272 -26.07 5.33 -15.25
C SER A 272 -25.05 4.32 -14.72
N ALA A 273 -24.20 3.76 -15.59
CA ALA A 273 -23.12 2.86 -15.22
C ALA A 273 -22.13 3.51 -14.25
N ARG A 274 -21.74 4.76 -14.50
CA ARG A 274 -20.87 5.56 -13.63
C ARG A 274 -21.48 5.72 -12.24
N ASN A 275 -22.75 6.10 -12.14
CA ASN A 275 -23.44 6.24 -10.86
C ASN A 275 -23.47 4.91 -10.10
N ALA A 276 -23.71 3.79 -10.80
CA ALA A 276 -23.66 2.47 -10.19
C ALA A 276 -22.26 2.12 -9.66
N ILE A 277 -21.19 2.42 -10.42
CA ILE A 277 -19.80 2.24 -9.97
C ILE A 277 -19.54 3.06 -8.70
N VAL A 278 -19.84 4.36 -8.74
CA VAL A 278 -19.61 5.29 -7.62
C VAL A 278 -20.35 4.85 -6.35
N SER A 279 -21.56 4.28 -6.50
CA SER A 279 -22.32 3.75 -5.37
C SER A 279 -21.83 2.39 -4.86
N GLY A 280 -21.05 1.66 -5.67
CA GLY A 280 -20.53 0.33 -5.38
C GLY A 280 -19.28 0.35 -4.52
N GLN A 281 -19.26 1.13 -3.43
CA GLN A 281 -18.13 1.16 -2.52
C GLN A 281 -18.08 -0.13 -1.70
N VAL A 282 -16.92 -0.78 -1.67
CA VAL A 282 -16.64 -1.94 -0.82
C VAL A 282 -15.71 -1.55 0.32
N PRO A 283 -15.80 -2.20 1.50
CA PRO A 283 -14.83 -1.97 2.56
C PRO A 283 -13.46 -2.51 2.16
N ILE A 284 -12.40 -1.89 2.70
CA ILE A 284 -11.07 -2.50 2.74
C ILE A 284 -11.20 -3.71 3.66
N ARG A 285 -10.89 -4.90 3.15
CA ARG A 285 -10.90 -6.17 3.87
C ARG A 285 -9.52 -6.77 3.85
#